data_AF-A0AAV2SUR0-F1
#
_entry.id   AF-A0AAV2SUR0-F1
#
_cell.length_a   1.000
_cell.length_b   1.000
_cell.length_c   1.000
_cell.angle_alpha   90.00
_cell.angle_beta   90.00
_cell.angle_gamma   90.00
#
_symmetry.space_group_name_H-M   'P 1'
#
loop_
_entity.id
_entity.type
_entity.pdbx_description
1 polymer ?
#
loop_
_entity_poly.entity_id
_entity_poly.type
_entity_poly.pdbx_seq_one_letter_code
_entity_poly.pdbx_strand_id
1 'polypeptide(L)'
;ACHNPGGTCGMYSSGHCREVCLTTENQVGVCDGVDCKCCIEKACHNVNEICGKTSKGRCRETCLSTEYIEGLCEGADCKCCTEKACHNINSTCGNLNDGFCRDKCLNIEDSIGTCPGADCSCCFEKACHFANTSC
;
A
#
# COMPACT_ATOMS: atom_id res chain seq x y z
N ALA A 1 12.98 20.86 -31.85
CA ALA A 1 12.09 20.75 -30.68
C ALA A 1 11.43 19.39 -30.72
N CYS A 2 11.11 18.79 -29.56
CA CYS A 2 10.31 17.57 -29.58
C CYS A 2 8.94 17.90 -30.16
N HIS A 3 8.58 17.21 -31.24
CA HIS A 3 7.27 17.33 -31.85
C HIS A 3 6.51 16.03 -31.60
N ASN A 4 5.18 16.09 -31.72
CA ASN A 4 4.32 14.94 -31.49
C ASN A 4 3.68 14.55 -32.82
N PRO A 5 4.28 13.62 -33.62
CA PRO A 5 3.71 13.24 -34.89
C PRO A 5 3.38 11.75 -34.82
N GLY A 6 2.15 11.38 -34.45
CA GLY A 6 1.60 10.05 -34.73
C GLY A 6 2.41 8.80 -34.29
N GLY A 7 3.43 8.93 -33.44
CA GLY A 7 4.26 7.83 -32.96
C GLY A 7 3.61 7.07 -31.80
N THR A 8 4.35 6.19 -31.14
CA THR A 8 3.89 5.43 -29.95
C THR A 8 3.28 6.32 -28.87
N CYS A 9 3.73 7.57 -28.76
CA CYS A 9 3.17 8.53 -27.80
C CYS A 9 1.72 8.93 -28.10
N GLY A 10 1.33 8.97 -29.37
CA GLY A 10 -0.05 9.27 -29.78
C GLY A 10 -1.05 8.16 -29.45
N MET A 11 -0.56 6.98 -29.05
CA MET A 11 -1.42 5.89 -28.55
C MET A 11 -1.84 6.09 -27.09
N TYR A 12 -1.14 6.96 -26.35
CA TYR A 12 -1.45 7.29 -24.95
C TYR A 12 -2.15 8.64 -24.89
N SER A 13 -3.39 8.66 -24.42
CA SER A 13 -4.23 9.87 -24.35
C SER A 13 -3.62 11.01 -23.51
N SER A 14 -2.66 10.70 -22.64
CA SER A 14 -1.92 11.63 -21.77
C SER A 14 -0.42 11.71 -22.09
N GLY A 15 0.01 11.19 -23.25
CA GLY A 15 1.42 11.17 -23.64
C GLY A 15 1.95 12.54 -24.09
N HIS A 16 3.06 12.97 -23.50
CA HIS A 16 3.75 14.21 -23.86
C HIS A 16 5.21 13.95 -24.26
N CYS A 17 5.62 14.54 -25.39
CA CYS A 17 6.99 14.43 -25.91
C CYS A 17 7.91 15.50 -25.32
N ARG A 18 9.02 15.09 -24.72
CA ARG A 18 10.04 15.99 -24.15
C ARG A 18 11.41 15.29 -24.04
N GLU A 19 12.48 16.07 -23.89
CA GLU A 19 13.85 15.52 -23.76
C GLU A 19 14.05 14.77 -22.44
N VAL A 20 13.37 15.21 -21.37
CA VAL A 20 13.47 14.62 -20.03
C VAL A 20 12.09 14.54 -19.39
N CYS A 21 11.66 13.33 -19.00
CA CYS A 21 10.43 13.14 -18.24
C CYS A 21 10.53 13.78 -16.85
N LEU A 22 9.42 14.32 -16.36
CA LEU A 22 9.33 14.80 -15.00
C LEU A 22 9.44 13.64 -14.01
N THR A 23 9.75 13.96 -12.75
CA THR A 23 9.76 12.96 -11.66
C THR A 23 8.38 12.32 -11.44
N THR A 24 7.32 13.03 -11.82
CA THR A 24 5.92 12.59 -11.82
C THR A 24 5.52 11.87 -13.11
N GLU A 25 6.46 11.55 -13.99
CA GLU A 25 6.19 10.89 -15.28
C GLU A 25 7.03 9.63 -15.44
N ASN A 26 6.53 8.68 -16.24
CA ASN A 26 7.27 7.51 -16.69
C ASN A 26 7.62 7.64 -18.18
N GLN A 27 8.85 7.26 -18.54
CA GLN A 27 9.24 7.10 -19.93
C GLN A 27 8.67 5.79 -20.45
N VAL A 28 7.70 5.86 -21.37
CA VAL A 28 7.05 4.68 -21.96
C VAL A 28 7.40 4.45 -23.42
N GLY A 29 8.16 5.36 -24.01
CA GLY A 29 8.63 5.24 -25.38
C GLY A 29 9.48 6.41 -25.82
N VAL A 30 9.59 6.58 -27.13
CA VAL A 30 10.31 7.66 -27.79
C VAL A 30 9.36 8.48 -28.66
N CYS A 31 9.73 9.73 -28.91
CA CYS A 31 9.03 10.64 -29.81
C CYS A 31 9.93 11.04 -30.97
N ASP A 32 9.35 11.66 -31.99
CA ASP A 32 10.13 12.17 -33.11
C ASP A 32 10.96 13.39 -32.70
N GLY A 33 12.26 13.27 -32.93
CA GLY A 33 13.29 14.22 -32.51
C GLY A 33 14.48 13.49 -31.87
N VAL A 34 15.64 14.16 -31.82
CA VAL A 34 16.83 13.63 -31.14
C VAL A 34 16.58 13.69 -29.63
N ASP A 35 16.83 12.58 -28.94
CA ASP A 35 16.68 12.42 -27.48
C ASP A 35 15.27 12.70 -26.91
N CYS A 36 14.24 12.70 -27.76
CA CYS A 36 12.87 12.93 -27.32
C CYS A 36 12.22 11.66 -26.78
N LYS A 37 11.71 11.75 -25.56
CA LYS A 37 11.04 10.69 -24.82
C LYS A 37 9.54 10.90 -24.84
N CYS A 38 8.79 9.80 -24.90
CA CYS A 38 7.37 9.82 -24.59
C CYS A 38 7.19 9.63 -23.09
N CYS A 39 6.71 10.68 -22.43
CA CYS A 39 6.47 10.72 -21.01
C CYS A 39 4.95 10.71 -20.77
N ILE A 40 4.50 9.80 -19.92
CA ILE A 40 3.11 9.79 -19.42
C ILE A 40 3.13 10.13 -17.94
N GLU A 41 2.11 10.83 -17.46
CA GLU A 41 1.92 11.00 -16.02
C GLU A 41 1.89 9.64 -15.31
N LYS A 42 2.55 9.58 -14.16
CA LYS A 42 2.38 8.50 -13.21
C LYS A 42 0.95 8.58 -12.69
N ALA A 43 0.08 7.76 -13.27
CA ALA A 43 -1.31 7.67 -12.87
C ALA A 43 -1.65 6.20 -12.64
N CYS A 44 -2.28 5.92 -11.52
CA CYS A 44 -2.87 4.62 -11.32
C CYS A 44 -4.13 4.51 -12.20
N HIS A 45 -4.03 3.89 -13.37
CA HIS A 45 -5.15 3.86 -14.33
C HIS A 45 -6.30 2.94 -13.88
N ASN A 46 -6.02 1.97 -13.02
CA ASN A 46 -6.98 0.97 -12.56
C ASN A 46 -7.20 1.03 -11.04
N VAL A 47 -7.42 2.24 -10.50
CA VAL A 47 -7.71 2.40 -9.06
C VAL A 47 -8.93 1.57 -8.67
N ASN A 48 -8.81 0.84 -7.56
CA ASN A 48 -9.80 -0.11 -7.03
C ASN A 48 -10.02 -1.38 -7.88
N GLU A 49 -9.23 -1.64 -8.90
CA GLU A 49 -9.19 -2.97 -9.50
C GLU A 49 -8.72 -4.00 -8.45
N ILE A 50 -9.29 -5.21 -8.52
CA ILE A 50 -8.93 -6.30 -7.61
C ILE A 50 -7.52 -6.79 -7.97
N CYS A 51 -6.69 -6.96 -6.97
CA CYS A 51 -5.32 -7.45 -7.12
C CYS A 51 -4.94 -8.43 -6.01
N GLY A 52 -3.75 -9.01 -6.13
CA GLY A 52 -3.19 -9.92 -5.13
C GLY A 52 -3.67 -11.36 -5.33
N LYS A 53 -2.96 -12.30 -4.71
CA LYS A 53 -3.24 -13.75 -4.86
C LYS A 53 -4.54 -14.16 -4.18
N THR A 54 -4.96 -13.38 -3.19
CA THR A 54 -6.14 -13.66 -2.37
C THR A 54 -7.40 -12.95 -2.86
N SER A 55 -7.31 -12.14 -3.93
CA SER A 55 -8.39 -11.30 -4.45
C SER A 55 -8.99 -10.34 -3.41
N LYS A 56 -8.25 -10.05 -2.32
CA LYS A 56 -8.63 -9.09 -1.27
C LYS A 56 -7.94 -7.74 -1.45
N GLY A 57 -6.94 -7.66 -2.31
CA GLY A 57 -6.21 -6.43 -2.59
C GLY A 57 -6.96 -5.51 -3.55
N ARG A 58 -6.70 -4.22 -3.44
CA ARG A 58 -7.18 -3.18 -4.35
C ARG A 58 -6.03 -2.31 -4.83
N CYS A 59 -6.01 -2.00 -6.12
CA CYS A 59 -4.98 -1.15 -6.71
C CYS A 59 -5.14 0.31 -6.30
N ARG A 60 -4.09 0.93 -5.75
CA ARG A 60 -4.07 2.34 -5.33
C ARG A 60 -2.67 2.92 -5.44
N GLU A 61 -2.56 4.23 -5.60
CA GLU A 61 -1.25 4.92 -5.56
C GLU A 61 -0.60 4.85 -4.17
N THR A 62 -1.44 4.96 -3.14
CA THR A 62 -1.04 4.89 -1.74
C THR A 62 -2.02 4.02 -0.98
N CYS A 63 -1.49 3.10 -0.17
CA CYS A 63 -2.28 2.27 0.72
C CYS A 63 -2.66 3.03 1.98
N LEU A 64 -3.80 2.69 2.56
CA LEU A 64 -4.22 3.19 3.87
C LEU A 64 -3.28 2.65 4.97
N SER A 65 -3.27 3.30 6.13
CA SER A 65 -2.48 2.84 7.28
C SER A 65 -2.89 1.44 7.79
N THR A 66 -4.15 1.06 7.53
CA THR A 66 -4.76 -0.25 7.82
C THR A 66 -4.46 -1.29 6.74
N GLU A 67 -3.75 -0.94 5.68
CA GLU A 67 -3.42 -1.81 4.55
C GLU A 67 -1.90 -2.06 4.51
N TYR A 68 -1.50 -3.12 3.82
CA TYR A 68 -0.10 -3.38 3.44
C TYR A 68 0.02 -3.55 1.92
N ILE A 69 1.24 -3.39 1.42
CA ILE A 69 1.53 -3.57 -0.01
C ILE A 69 1.78 -5.07 -0.26
N GLU A 70 0.83 -5.76 -0.87
CA GLU A 70 0.99 -7.17 -1.28
C GLU A 70 1.81 -7.29 -2.56
N GLY A 71 1.82 -6.25 -3.40
CA GLY A 71 2.54 -6.23 -4.67
C GLY A 71 2.29 -4.94 -5.45
N LEU A 72 2.52 -5.00 -6.77
CA LEU A 72 2.21 -3.93 -7.71
C LEU A 72 1.04 -4.35 -8.61
N CYS A 73 0.24 -3.40 -9.05
CA CYS A 73 -0.79 -3.64 -10.05
C CYS A 73 -0.28 -3.38 -11.46
N GLU A 74 -1.08 -3.75 -12.47
CA GLU A 74 -0.84 -3.34 -13.84
C GLU A 74 -1.02 -1.82 -13.97
N GLY A 75 -0.07 -1.18 -14.67
CA GLY A 75 0.09 0.27 -14.64
C GLY A 75 1.18 0.68 -13.65
N ALA A 76 2.20 1.37 -14.15
CA ALA A 76 3.31 1.83 -13.33
C ALA A 76 2.79 2.69 -12.16
N ASP A 77 3.35 2.46 -10.97
CA ASP A 77 3.09 3.19 -9.71
C ASP A 77 1.79 2.86 -8.94
N CYS A 78 0.94 1.94 -9.42
CA CYS A 78 -0.12 1.36 -8.58
C CYS A 78 0.45 0.29 -7.63
N LYS A 79 0.17 0.43 -6.33
CA LYS A 79 0.39 -0.63 -5.33
C LYS A 79 -0.88 -1.47 -5.20
N CYS A 80 -0.68 -2.77 -5.05
CA CYS A 80 -1.74 -3.66 -4.61
C CYS A 80 -1.86 -3.56 -3.08
N CYS A 81 -2.88 -2.84 -2.61
CA CYS A 81 -3.12 -2.59 -1.20
C CYS A 81 -4.13 -3.60 -0.65
N THR A 82 -3.70 -4.40 0.30
CA THR A 82 -4.53 -5.42 0.94
C THR A 82 -4.78 -5.04 2.38
N GLU A 83 -6.02 -5.18 2.85
CA GLU A 83 -6.35 -4.94 4.25
C GLU A 83 -5.51 -5.87 5.14
N LYS A 84 -4.98 -5.29 6.22
CA LYS A 84 -4.42 -6.07 7.32
C LYS A 84 -5.60 -6.75 8.00
N ALA A 85 -5.85 -8.01 7.63
CA ALA A 85 -6.84 -8.81 8.31
C ALA A 85 -6.17 -9.52 9.49
N CYS A 86 -6.57 -9.17 10.70
CA CYS A 86 -6.27 -10.03 11.84
C CYS A 86 -7.16 -11.27 11.77
N HIS A 87 -6.63 -12.34 11.18
CA HIS A 87 -7.38 -13.58 10.97
C HIS A 87 -7.82 -14.26 12.28
N ASN A 88 -7.27 -13.84 13.42
CA ASN A 88 -7.56 -14.38 14.73
C ASN A 88 -7.84 -13.27 15.77
N ILE A 89 -8.64 -12.25 15.44
CA ILE A 89 -9.08 -11.26 16.44
C ILE A 89 -9.70 -11.99 17.64
N ASN A 90 -9.28 -11.60 18.85
CA ASN A 90 -9.64 -12.21 20.13
C ASN A 90 -9.14 -13.64 20.35
N SER A 91 -8.26 -14.20 19.52
CA SER A 91 -7.50 -15.37 19.94
C SER A 91 -6.52 -14.99 21.04
N THR A 92 -6.31 -15.89 21.99
CA THR A 92 -5.26 -15.72 22.98
C THR A 92 -3.88 -15.75 22.33
N CYS A 93 -2.99 -14.90 22.81
CA CYS A 93 -1.60 -14.82 22.37
C CYS A 93 -0.66 -14.66 23.57
N GLY A 94 0.61 -15.03 23.37
CA GLY A 94 1.60 -15.08 24.45
C GLY A 94 1.57 -16.39 25.24
N ASN A 95 2.66 -16.68 25.94
CA ASN A 95 2.87 -17.96 26.64
C ASN A 95 1.97 -18.16 27.87
N LEU A 96 1.22 -17.14 28.30
CA LEU A 96 0.42 -17.14 29.53
C LEU A 96 -1.10 -16.97 29.31
N ASN A 97 -1.58 -16.96 28.06
CA ASN A 97 -3.02 -16.84 27.70
C ASN A 97 -3.75 -15.59 28.24
N ASP A 98 -2.99 -14.56 28.59
CA ASP A 98 -3.44 -13.29 29.15
C ASP A 98 -3.44 -12.15 28.12
N GLY A 99 -2.93 -12.41 26.92
CA GLY A 99 -3.01 -11.50 25.78
C GLY A 99 -4.10 -11.87 24.78
N PHE A 100 -4.66 -10.87 24.10
CA PHE A 100 -5.56 -11.04 22.97
C PHE A 100 -5.01 -10.41 21.70
N CYS A 101 -5.23 -11.08 20.58
CA CYS A 101 -4.89 -10.55 19.27
C CYS A 101 -5.86 -9.44 18.84
N ARG A 102 -5.30 -8.29 18.49
CA ARG A 102 -6.03 -7.13 17.98
C ARG A 102 -5.28 -6.44 16.88
N ASP A 103 -6.00 -5.78 15.97
CA ASP A 103 -5.39 -4.90 14.96
C ASP A 103 -4.61 -3.76 15.63
N LYS A 104 -5.12 -3.24 16.75
CA LYS A 104 -4.46 -2.26 17.60
C LYS A 104 -4.87 -2.47 19.05
N CYS A 105 -3.91 -2.36 19.97
CA CYS A 105 -4.19 -2.43 21.40
C CYS A 105 -5.00 -1.23 21.87
N LEU A 106 -5.87 -1.47 22.84
CA LEU A 106 -6.63 -0.43 23.52
C LEU A 106 -5.70 0.47 24.35
N ASN A 107 -6.19 1.64 24.76
CA ASN A 107 -5.46 2.57 25.63
C ASN A 107 -5.10 1.96 27.00
N ILE A 108 -5.90 1.01 27.47
CA ILE A 108 -5.69 0.23 28.70
C ILE A 108 -4.80 -1.01 28.48
N GLU A 109 -4.29 -1.23 27.27
CA GLU A 109 -3.48 -2.39 26.91
C GLU A 109 -2.07 -1.96 26.47
N ASP A 110 -1.09 -2.85 26.63
CA ASP A 110 0.25 -2.76 26.06
C ASP A 110 0.45 -3.81 24.96
N SER A 111 1.19 -3.45 23.91
CA SER A 111 1.62 -4.38 22.86
C SER A 111 2.93 -5.02 23.27
N ILE A 112 2.97 -6.35 23.37
CA ILE A 112 4.18 -7.09 23.75
C ILE A 112 4.75 -7.96 22.62
N GLY A 113 4.16 -7.89 21.43
CA GLY A 113 4.59 -8.65 20.27
C GLY A 113 3.52 -8.74 19.19
N THR A 114 3.70 -9.68 18.26
CA THR A 114 2.77 -9.97 17.17
C THR A 114 2.06 -11.30 17.39
N CYS A 115 0.87 -11.42 16.82
CA CYS A 115 0.10 -12.66 16.88
C CYS A 115 0.56 -13.69 15.84
N PRO A 116 0.46 -15.01 16.15
CA PRO A 116 0.75 -16.05 15.18
C PRO A 116 -0.19 -15.94 13.97
N GLY A 117 0.37 -15.76 12.79
CA GLY A 117 -0.37 -15.78 11.52
C GLY A 117 -1.01 -14.46 11.08
N ALA A 118 -0.62 -13.30 11.64
CA ALA A 118 -1.18 -12.02 11.20
C ALA A 118 -0.35 -10.78 11.61
N ASP A 119 -0.61 -9.65 10.93
CA ASP A 119 -0.23 -8.28 11.31
C ASP A 119 -1.05 -7.75 12.51
N CYS A 120 -1.43 -8.61 13.46
CA CYS A 120 -2.06 -8.17 14.71
C CYS A 120 -1.02 -7.98 15.80
N SER A 121 -1.27 -6.99 16.65
CA SER A 121 -0.58 -6.86 17.91
C SER A 121 -1.13 -7.87 18.91
N CYS A 122 -0.23 -8.49 19.65
CA CYS A 122 -0.57 -9.25 20.84
C CYS A 122 -0.67 -8.26 22.01
N CYS A 123 -1.89 -8.03 22.48
CA CYS A 123 -2.24 -6.95 23.41
C CYS A 123 -2.60 -7.51 24.78
N PHE A 124 -2.01 -6.94 25.82
CA PHE A 124 -2.24 -7.34 27.21
C PHE A 124 -2.83 -6.17 27.97
N GLU A 125 -3.80 -6.43 28.84
CA GLU A 125 -4.23 -5.40 29.79
C GLU A 125 -3.03 -4.91 30.59
N LYS A 126 -2.90 -3.59 30.71
CA LYS A 126 -1.90 -2.99 31.59
C LYS A 126 -2.16 -3.53 32.97
N ALA A 127 -1.20 -4.26 33.52
CA ALA A 127 -1.27 -4.62 34.91
C ALA A 127 -1.26 -3.31 35.72
N CYS A 128 -2.42 -2.92 36.28
CA CYS A 128 -2.51 -1.83 37.25
C CYS A 128 -1.79 -2.29 38.53
N HIS A 129 -0.47 -2.41 38.47
CA HIS A 129 0.39 -2.57 39.62
C HIS A 129 0.40 -1.21 40.32
N PHE A 130 -0.59 -0.94 41.17
CA PHE A 130 -0.52 -0.16 42.41
C PHE A 130 -1.95 0.15 42.86
N ALA A 131 -2.23 -0.17 44.12
CA ALA A 131 -3.56 -0.17 44.72
C ALA A 131 -4.24 1.22 44.87
N ASN A 132 -3.85 2.27 44.12
CA ASN A 132 -4.36 3.62 44.37
C ASN A 132 -4.35 4.62 43.20
N THR A 133 -4.29 4.17 41.95
CA THR A 133 -4.48 5.08 40.80
C THR A 133 -5.45 4.50 39.80
N SER A 134 -6.51 5.25 39.52
CA SER A 134 -7.53 4.92 38.54
C SER A 134 -6.89 4.79 37.16
N CYS A 135 -6.99 3.58 36.62
CA CYS A 135 -7.02 3.29 35.20
C CYS A 135 -8.46 3.66 34.72
#